data_AF-A0A7S3NDD9-F1
#
_entry.id   AF-A0A7S3NDD9-F1
#
_cell.length_a   1.000
_cell.length_b   1.000
_cell.length_c   1.000
_cell.angle_alpha   90.00
_cell.angle_beta   90.00
_cell.angle_gamma   90.00
#
_symmetry.space_group_name_H-M   'P 1'
#
loop_
_entity.id
_entity.type
_entity.pdbx_description
1 polymer ?
#
loop_
_entity_poly.entity_id
_entity_poly.type
_entity_poly.pdbx_seq_one_letter_code
_entity_poly.pdbx_strand_id
1 'polypeptide(L)'
;MEEDDDHVGQLLALHQVDPGQGLSWERARSLTTSQGSNVQTPPLKLPAFICCLLPCLMSTPGMRRFQAAIPITAIVLRDGEWCDLDTSALVVSDIVRLERGAAAPADLRVLEANDDFLIDDEALEGRDATVAAKKRSDFVPLTARCVRGDALLVVAAIGDDVELVRRIRQGNWPPPGAPPLEPLVEDYDYV
;
A
#
# COMPACT_ATOMS: atom_id res chain seq x y z
N MET A 1 -21.12 15.90 -2.31
CA MET A 1 -21.08 16.46 -0.95
C MET A 1 -21.85 15.57 0.01
N GLU A 2 -23.19 15.48 -0.01
CA GLU A 2 -23.91 14.61 0.95
C GLU A 2 -23.59 13.10 0.82
N GLU A 3 -23.43 12.56 -0.40
CA GLU A 3 -23.05 11.15 -0.60
C GLU A 3 -21.58 10.86 -0.26
N ASP A 4 -20.69 11.84 -0.50
CA ASP A 4 -19.26 11.68 -0.21
C ASP A 4 -19.01 11.68 1.31
N ASP A 5 -19.70 12.56 2.05
CA ASP A 5 -19.59 12.67 3.50
C ASP A 5 -20.13 11.41 4.22
N ASP A 6 -21.18 10.78 3.69
CA ASP A 6 -21.73 9.52 4.22
C ASP A 6 -20.75 8.35 4.01
N HIS A 7 -20.11 8.26 2.84
CA HIS A 7 -19.12 7.21 2.57
C HIS A 7 -17.91 7.29 3.52
N VAL A 8 -17.37 8.49 3.71
CA VAL A 8 -16.23 8.71 4.63
C VAL A 8 -16.64 8.38 6.07
N GLY A 9 -17.85 8.79 6.50
CA GLY A 9 -18.39 8.42 7.81
C GLY A 9 -18.46 6.91 8.03
N GLN A 10 -18.86 6.14 7.02
CA GLN A 10 -18.89 4.68 7.07
C GLN A 10 -17.50 4.06 7.15
N LEU A 11 -16.52 4.59 6.41
CA LEU A 11 -15.13 4.13 6.49
C LEU A 11 -14.53 4.39 7.87
N LEU A 12 -14.72 5.59 8.43
CA LEU A 12 -14.24 5.94 9.78
C LEU A 12 -14.89 5.05 10.85
N ALA A 13 -16.20 4.78 10.73
CA ALA A 13 -16.91 3.88 11.64
C ALA A 13 -16.44 2.43 11.52
N LEU A 14 -16.24 1.92 10.30
CA LEU A 14 -15.75 0.57 10.03
C LEU A 14 -14.35 0.35 10.62
N HIS A 15 -13.46 1.32 10.42
CA HIS A 15 -12.08 1.25 10.88
C HIS A 15 -11.89 1.67 12.35
N GLN A 16 -12.90 2.29 12.95
CA GLN A 16 -12.90 2.82 14.32
C GLN A 16 -11.76 3.82 14.56
N VAL A 17 -11.64 4.80 13.67
CA VAL A 17 -10.55 5.78 13.70
C VAL A 17 -11.09 7.21 13.72
N ASP A 18 -10.41 8.07 14.45
CA ASP A 18 -10.62 9.52 14.40
C ASP A 18 -9.62 10.13 13.39
N PRO A 19 -10.07 10.82 12.33
CA PRO A 19 -9.18 11.40 11.31
C PRO A 19 -8.25 12.49 11.83
N GLY A 20 -8.56 13.11 12.97
CA GLY A 20 -7.72 14.12 13.61
C GLY A 20 -6.73 13.56 14.65
N GLN A 21 -6.87 12.28 15.04
CA GLN A 21 -5.99 11.65 16.04
C GLN A 21 -5.26 10.41 15.51
N GLY A 22 -5.82 9.72 14.51
CA GLY A 22 -5.32 8.42 14.06
C GLY A 22 -5.44 7.35 15.16
N LEU A 23 -4.62 6.30 15.06
CA LEU A 23 -4.54 5.26 16.08
C LEU A 23 -3.61 5.65 17.22
N SER A 24 -3.87 5.16 18.43
CA SER A 24 -2.89 5.25 19.50
C SER A 24 -1.77 4.22 19.33
N TRP A 25 -0.58 4.52 19.86
CA TRP A 25 0.54 3.56 19.87
C TRP A 25 0.19 2.25 20.58
N GLU A 26 -0.59 2.31 21.65
CA GLU A 26 -1.04 1.11 22.37
C GLU A 26 -1.94 0.24 21.48
N ARG A 27 -2.89 0.88 20.77
CA ARG A 27 -3.79 0.17 19.85
C ARG A 27 -3.02 -0.42 18.69
N ALA A 28 -2.14 0.35 18.05
CA ALA A 28 -1.31 -0.12 16.95
C ALA A 28 -0.46 -1.35 17.33
N ARG A 29 0.14 -1.34 18.54
CA ARG A 29 0.90 -2.48 19.08
C ARG A 29 0.02 -3.71 19.32
N SER A 30 -1.18 -3.50 19.87
CA SER A 30 -2.17 -4.57 20.05
C SER A 30 -2.56 -5.19 18.71
N LEU A 31 -2.84 -4.36 17.70
CA LEU A 31 -3.18 -4.80 16.35
C LEU A 31 -2.03 -5.57 15.70
N THR A 32 -0.79 -5.09 15.81
CA THR A 32 0.40 -5.77 15.28
C THR A 32 0.52 -7.19 15.84
N THR A 33 0.23 -7.37 17.13
CA THR A 33 0.27 -8.70 17.78
C THR A 33 -0.78 -9.65 17.21
N SER A 34 -1.96 -9.12 16.82
CA SER A 34 -3.08 -9.90 16.33
C SER A 34 -3.10 -10.11 14.81
N GLN A 35 -2.64 -9.13 14.02
CA GLN A 35 -2.70 -9.10 12.56
C GLN A 35 -1.38 -9.53 11.91
N GLY A 36 -0.26 -9.41 12.63
CA GLY A 36 1.08 -9.58 12.07
C GLY A 36 1.64 -8.28 11.48
N SER A 37 2.76 -8.38 10.78
CA SER A 37 3.42 -7.26 10.12
C SER A 37 2.92 -7.07 8.69
N ASN A 38 2.98 -5.84 8.18
CA ASN A 38 2.72 -5.54 6.78
C ASN A 38 3.92 -5.97 5.91
N VAL A 39 4.11 -7.28 5.76
CA VAL A 39 5.18 -7.87 4.95
C VAL A 39 4.54 -8.88 4.00
N GLN A 40 4.77 -8.68 2.71
CA GLN A 40 4.21 -9.52 1.67
C GLN A 40 5.05 -10.78 1.47
N THR A 41 4.40 -11.93 1.39
CA THR A 41 5.05 -13.18 1.01
C THR A 41 5.55 -13.07 -0.44
N PRO A 42 6.83 -13.36 -0.71
CA PRO A 42 7.39 -13.31 -2.06
C PRO A 42 6.60 -14.15 -3.07
N PRO A 43 6.44 -13.71 -4.33
CA PRO A 43 5.70 -14.42 -5.39
C PRO A 43 6.45 -15.66 -5.92
N LEU A 44 6.82 -16.59 -5.04
CA LEU A 44 7.59 -17.78 -5.38
C LEU A 44 6.68 -19.00 -5.36
N LYS A 45 6.53 -19.68 -6.50
CA LYS A 45 5.87 -20.99 -6.60
C LYS A 45 6.83 -22.12 -6.18
N LEU A 46 7.48 -21.98 -5.04
CA LEU A 46 8.43 -22.98 -4.53
C LEU A 46 8.09 -23.32 -3.08
N PRO A 47 8.25 -24.60 -2.67
CA PRO A 47 8.19 -24.97 -1.26
C PRO A 47 9.18 -24.14 -0.44
N ALA A 48 8.78 -23.69 0.75
CA ALA A 48 9.59 -22.82 1.61
C ALA A 48 11.02 -23.36 1.87
N PHE A 49 11.20 -24.70 1.92
CA PHE A 49 12.51 -25.31 2.12
C PHE A 49 13.49 -25.07 0.96
N ILE A 50 13.02 -24.85 -0.27
CA ILE A 50 13.88 -24.54 -1.43
C ILE A 50 14.42 -23.11 -1.34
N CYS A 51 13.63 -22.17 -0.81
CA CYS A 51 14.05 -20.78 -0.60
C CYS A 51 15.28 -20.71 0.33
N CYS A 52 15.32 -21.56 1.38
CA CYS A 52 16.45 -21.66 2.30
C CYS A 52 17.69 -22.35 1.68
N LEU A 53 17.51 -23.16 0.63
CA LEU A 53 18.60 -23.87 -0.06
C LEU A 53 19.17 -23.08 -1.25
N LEU A 54 18.44 -22.07 -1.73
CA LEU A 54 18.82 -21.22 -2.86
C LEU A 54 18.70 -19.74 -2.46
N PRO A 55 19.58 -19.23 -1.58
CA PRO A 55 19.55 -17.82 -1.17
C PRO A 55 19.64 -16.83 -2.35
N CYS A 56 20.17 -17.27 -3.50
CA CYS A 56 20.22 -16.50 -4.74
C CYS A 56 18.83 -16.17 -5.33
N LEU A 57 17.78 -16.90 -4.95
CA LEU A 57 16.42 -16.70 -5.46
C LEU A 57 15.87 -15.31 -5.11
N MET A 58 16.22 -14.81 -3.93
CA MET A 58 15.86 -13.45 -3.50
C MET A 58 16.69 -12.36 -4.20
N SER A 59 17.80 -12.74 -4.82
CA SER A 59 18.66 -11.86 -5.62
C SER A 59 18.33 -11.90 -7.12
N THR A 60 17.21 -12.49 -7.52
CA THR A 60 16.77 -12.44 -8.92
C THR A 60 16.27 -11.03 -9.27
N PRO A 61 16.42 -10.56 -10.53
CA PRO A 61 15.89 -9.26 -10.93
C PRO A 61 14.39 -9.09 -10.68
N GLY A 62 13.61 -10.17 -10.84
CA GLY A 62 12.18 -10.16 -10.56
C GLY A 62 11.86 -9.94 -9.08
N MET A 63 12.58 -10.62 -8.17
CA MET A 63 12.37 -10.44 -6.73
C MET A 63 12.82 -9.06 -6.26
N ARG A 64 13.98 -8.58 -6.75
CA ARG A 64 14.44 -7.23 -6.44
C ARG A 64 13.44 -6.16 -6.84
N ARG A 65 12.83 -6.28 -8.02
CA ARG A 65 11.77 -5.36 -8.47
C ARG A 65 10.53 -5.41 -7.59
N PHE A 66 10.08 -6.62 -7.23
CA PHE A 66 8.94 -6.77 -6.32
C PHE A 66 9.18 -6.09 -4.97
N GLN A 67 10.36 -6.32 -4.38
CA GLN A 67 10.73 -5.70 -3.10
C GLN A 67 10.93 -4.18 -3.22
N ALA A 68 11.59 -3.73 -4.29
CA ALA A 68 11.91 -2.31 -4.48
C ALA A 68 10.68 -1.45 -4.84
N ALA A 69 9.57 -2.07 -5.25
CA ALA A 69 8.31 -1.39 -5.51
C ALA A 69 7.44 -1.18 -4.27
N ILE A 70 7.78 -1.84 -3.16
CA ILE A 70 7.09 -1.69 -1.87
C ILE A 70 7.79 -0.56 -1.10
N PRO A 71 7.07 0.49 -0.65
CA PRO A 71 7.67 1.56 0.14
C PRO A 71 8.29 1.04 1.44
N ILE A 72 9.42 1.62 1.84
CA ILE A 72 10.12 1.27 3.09
C ILE A 72 9.53 2.07 4.27
N THR A 73 9.13 3.32 4.02
CA THR A 73 8.52 4.20 5.02
C THR A 73 7.19 4.75 4.55
N ALA A 74 6.35 5.15 5.50
CA ALA A 74 5.09 5.85 5.26
C ALA A 74 4.86 6.93 6.31
N ILE A 75 4.23 8.03 5.92
CA ILE A 75 3.82 9.11 6.82
C ILE A 75 2.47 8.73 7.42
N VAL A 76 2.42 8.51 8.74
CA VAL A 76 1.22 8.06 9.46
C VAL A 76 0.82 9.02 10.57
N LEU A 77 -0.49 9.11 10.83
CA LEU A 77 -1.03 9.85 11.96
C LEU A 77 -1.28 8.87 13.13
N ARG A 78 -0.59 9.08 14.26
CA ARG A 78 -0.81 8.33 15.50
C ARG A 78 -0.76 9.26 16.70
N ASP A 79 -1.70 9.09 17.63
CA ASP A 79 -1.87 9.96 18.81
C ASP A 79 -1.86 11.48 18.48
N GLY A 80 -2.45 11.85 17.33
CA GLY A 80 -2.54 13.22 16.84
C GLY A 80 -1.24 13.78 16.22
N GLU A 81 -0.19 12.98 16.12
CA GLU A 81 1.10 13.39 15.57
C GLU A 81 1.45 12.64 14.28
N TRP A 82 1.98 13.37 13.30
CA TRP A 82 2.50 12.82 12.07
C TRP A 82 3.91 12.26 12.30
N CYS A 83 4.15 11.01 11.90
CA CYS A 83 5.46 10.38 12.01
C CYS A 83 5.79 9.54 10.78
N ASP A 84 7.09 9.44 10.47
CA ASP A 84 7.60 8.46 9.52
C ASP A 84 7.68 7.09 10.21
N LEU A 85 6.96 6.12 9.66
CA LEU A 85 6.90 4.75 10.16
C LEU A 85 7.48 3.79 9.13
N ASP A 86 8.22 2.79 9.59
CA ASP A 86 8.57 1.63 8.76
C ASP A 86 7.28 0.94 8.30
N THR A 87 7.14 0.70 7.00
CA THR A 87 5.90 0.15 6.44
C THR A 87 5.56 -1.22 6.98
N SER A 88 6.53 -2.00 7.46
CA SER A 88 6.28 -3.30 8.09
C SER A 88 5.50 -3.21 9.40
N ALA A 89 5.53 -2.05 10.06
CA ALA A 89 4.80 -1.76 11.31
C ALA A 89 3.42 -1.10 11.09
N LEU A 90 3.00 -0.92 9.83
CA LEU A 90 1.64 -0.50 9.50
C LEU A 90 0.64 -1.59 9.88
N VAL A 91 -0.50 -1.15 10.39
CA VAL A 91 -1.65 -2.01 10.72
C VAL A 91 -2.90 -1.52 10.01
N VAL A 92 -3.90 -2.40 9.86
CA VAL A 92 -5.23 -1.97 9.42
C VAL A 92 -5.74 -0.90 10.37
N SER A 93 -6.41 0.11 9.80
CA SER A 93 -6.89 1.31 10.49
C SER A 93 -5.84 2.39 10.79
N ASP A 94 -4.57 2.23 10.43
CA ASP A 94 -3.67 3.39 10.42
C ASP A 94 -4.15 4.44 9.41
N ILE A 95 -3.94 5.71 9.72
CA ILE A 95 -4.15 6.80 8.77
C ILE A 95 -2.82 7.17 8.15
N VAL A 96 -2.79 7.21 6.83
CA VAL A 96 -1.63 7.47 5.99
C VAL A 96 -1.86 8.75 5.22
N ARG A 97 -0.83 9.60 5.15
CA ARG A 97 -0.77 10.70 4.19
C ARG A 97 0.01 10.26 2.96
N LEU A 98 -0.65 10.30 1.80
CA LEU A 98 -0.01 9.98 0.53
C LEU A 98 0.20 11.27 -0.27
N GLU A 99 1.46 11.61 -0.48
CA GLU A 99 1.88 12.82 -1.19
C GLU A 99 2.30 12.51 -2.62
N ARG A 100 2.30 13.53 -3.48
CA ARG A 100 2.80 13.40 -4.86
C ARG A 100 4.17 12.73 -4.93
N GLY A 101 4.27 11.70 -5.77
CA GLY A 101 5.48 10.94 -6.03
C GLY A 101 5.64 9.71 -5.13
N ALA A 102 4.97 9.67 -3.98
CA ALA A 102 4.97 8.52 -3.09
C ALA A 102 4.13 7.36 -3.66
N ALA A 103 4.50 6.14 -3.28
CA ALA A 103 3.70 4.96 -3.57
C ALA A 103 2.95 4.50 -2.32
N ALA A 104 1.78 3.88 -2.53
CA ALA A 104 0.96 3.37 -1.46
C ALA A 104 1.67 2.19 -0.75
N PRO A 105 1.82 2.23 0.59
CA PRO A 105 2.53 1.22 1.38
C PRO A 105 1.68 -0.01 1.74
N ALA A 106 0.38 0.05 1.44
CA ALA A 106 -0.62 -0.96 1.74
C ALA A 106 -1.84 -0.72 0.83
N ASP A 107 -2.88 -1.52 0.99
CA ASP A 107 -4.18 -1.23 0.38
C ASP A 107 -4.91 -0.16 1.21
N LEU A 108 -5.22 0.98 0.61
CA LEU A 108 -5.76 2.16 1.30
C LEU A 108 -7.17 2.52 0.83
N ARG A 109 -7.92 3.25 1.68
CA ARG A 109 -9.19 3.90 1.32
C ARG A 109 -9.09 5.40 1.54
N VAL A 110 -9.47 6.20 0.54
CA VAL A 110 -9.42 7.67 0.62
C VAL A 110 -10.44 8.15 1.64
N LEU A 111 -9.98 8.98 2.59
CA LEU A 111 -10.82 9.72 3.52
C LEU A 111 -11.01 11.15 3.03
N GLU A 112 -9.91 11.79 2.63
CA GLU A 112 -9.89 13.15 2.10
C GLU A 112 -8.84 13.22 0.99
N ALA A 113 -9.08 14.01 -0.06
CA ALA A 113 -8.13 14.17 -1.14
C ALA A 113 -8.31 15.51 -1.84
N ASN A 114 -7.20 16.05 -2.35
CA ASN A 114 -7.25 17.19 -3.25
C ASN A 114 -8.06 16.85 -4.51
N ASP A 115 -8.70 17.85 -5.11
CA ASP A 115 -9.53 17.63 -6.32
C ASP A 115 -8.73 17.08 -7.52
N ASP A 116 -7.42 17.32 -7.55
CA ASP A 116 -6.52 16.81 -8.58
C ASP A 116 -5.74 15.57 -8.16
N PHE A 117 -6.14 14.90 -7.06
CA PHE A 117 -5.54 13.66 -6.61
C PHE A 117 -5.67 12.56 -7.66
N LEU A 118 -4.53 12.06 -8.11
CA LEU A 118 -4.41 11.13 -9.23
C LEU A 118 -3.42 10.04 -8.86
N ILE A 119 -3.84 8.79 -9.05
CA ILE A 119 -2.99 7.63 -8.82
C ILE A 119 -2.71 6.90 -10.14
N ASP A 120 -1.58 6.21 -10.19
CA ASP A 120 -1.23 5.26 -11.23
C ASP A 120 -1.06 3.87 -10.58
N ASP A 121 -1.91 2.93 -10.97
CA ASP A 121 -1.88 1.52 -10.54
C ASP A 121 -1.74 0.57 -11.74
N GLU A 122 -1.13 1.01 -12.84
CA GLU A 122 -0.95 0.22 -14.07
C GLU A 122 -0.27 -1.13 -13.78
N ALA A 123 0.66 -1.20 -12.83
CA ALA A 123 1.30 -2.45 -12.42
C ALA A 123 0.33 -3.50 -11.85
N LEU A 124 -0.80 -3.08 -11.28
CA LEU A 124 -1.84 -3.98 -10.79
C LEU A 124 -2.88 -4.33 -11.87
N GLU A 125 -3.18 -3.39 -12.77
CA GLU A 125 -4.34 -3.45 -13.67
C GLU A 125 -3.99 -3.79 -15.13
N GLY A 126 -2.73 -3.59 -15.51
CA GLY A 126 -2.15 -4.02 -16.80
C GLY A 126 -2.48 -3.14 -18.00
N ARG A 127 -3.00 -1.93 -17.76
CA ARG A 127 -3.37 -0.93 -18.78
C ARG A 127 -3.13 0.46 -18.19
N ASP A 128 -3.03 1.50 -19.04
CA ASP A 128 -3.00 2.90 -18.60
C ASP A 128 -4.17 3.16 -17.65
N ALA A 129 -3.84 3.17 -16.37
CA ALA A 129 -4.78 3.17 -15.25
C ALA A 129 -4.53 4.39 -14.36
N THR A 130 -4.01 5.46 -14.95
CA THR A 130 -3.94 6.77 -14.31
C THR A 130 -5.37 7.28 -14.08
N VAL A 131 -5.84 7.20 -12.84
CA VAL A 131 -7.22 7.53 -12.49
C VAL A 131 -7.30 8.37 -11.23
N ALA A 132 -8.34 9.21 -11.14
CA ALA A 132 -8.71 9.80 -9.87
C ALA A 132 -9.24 8.70 -8.96
N ALA A 133 -8.70 8.57 -7.74
CA ALA A 133 -9.09 7.51 -6.81
C ALA A 133 -10.60 7.50 -6.50
N LYS A 134 -11.25 8.68 -6.51
CA LYS A 134 -12.72 8.83 -6.39
C LYS A 134 -13.50 8.07 -7.47
N LYS A 135 -12.91 7.80 -8.64
CA LYS A 135 -13.52 6.99 -9.70
C LYS A 135 -13.35 5.48 -9.48
N ARG A 136 -12.56 5.09 -8.48
CA ARG A 136 -12.23 3.70 -8.10
C ARG A 136 -12.80 3.31 -6.73
N SER A 137 -13.95 3.87 -6.37
CA SER A 137 -14.56 3.63 -5.04
C SER A 137 -13.58 3.92 -3.91
N ASP A 138 -12.83 5.01 -4.06
CA ASP A 138 -11.86 5.50 -3.09
C ASP A 138 -10.75 4.51 -2.74
N PHE A 139 -10.46 3.54 -3.61
CA PHE A 139 -9.42 2.54 -3.39
C PHE A 139 -8.09 2.95 -4.01
N VAL A 140 -7.01 2.85 -3.21
CA VAL A 140 -5.63 2.97 -3.68
C VAL A 140 -4.88 1.69 -3.29
N PRO A 141 -4.51 0.82 -4.25
CA PRO A 141 -3.87 -0.45 -3.94
C PRO A 141 -2.39 -0.29 -3.59
N LEU A 142 -1.82 -1.27 -2.88
CA LEU A 142 -0.37 -1.38 -2.65
C LEU A 142 0.41 -1.18 -3.96
N THR A 143 1.52 -0.42 -3.90
CA THR A 143 2.38 -0.01 -5.03
C THR A 143 1.82 1.04 -5.98
N ALA A 144 0.54 1.43 -5.87
CA ALA A 144 0.01 2.53 -6.69
C ALA A 144 0.74 3.84 -6.37
N ARG A 145 1.13 4.58 -7.41
CA ARG A 145 1.89 5.84 -7.28
C ARG A 145 0.95 7.03 -7.28
N CYS A 146 1.14 7.95 -6.35
CA CYS A 146 0.51 9.26 -6.40
C CYS A 146 1.19 10.12 -7.48
N VAL A 147 0.47 10.42 -8.56
CA VAL A 147 0.98 11.22 -9.69
C VAL A 147 0.79 12.72 -9.42
N ARG A 148 -0.33 13.09 -8.79
CA ARG A 148 -0.73 14.47 -8.49
C ARG A 148 -1.61 14.52 -7.24
N GLY A 149 -1.69 15.71 -6.65
CA GLY A 149 -2.44 15.97 -5.43
C GLY A 149 -1.86 15.24 -4.22
N ASP A 150 -2.51 15.41 -3.10
CA ASP A 150 -2.24 14.68 -1.86
C ASP A 150 -3.56 14.15 -1.31
N ALA A 151 -3.48 13.10 -0.50
CA ALA A 151 -4.65 12.50 0.12
C ALA A 151 -4.36 11.98 1.53
N LEU A 152 -5.41 12.02 2.35
CA LEU A 152 -5.52 11.35 3.63
C LEU A 152 -6.27 10.04 3.42
N LEU A 153 -5.69 8.92 3.82
CA LEU A 153 -6.26 7.60 3.58
C LEU A 153 -6.19 6.74 4.84
N VAL A 154 -7.10 5.77 4.96
CA VAL A 154 -7.04 4.73 5.99
C VAL A 154 -6.54 3.42 5.40
N VAL A 155 -5.71 2.69 6.15
CA VAL A 155 -5.23 1.36 5.76
C VAL A 155 -6.37 0.35 5.85
N ALA A 156 -6.71 -0.26 4.73
CA ALA A 156 -7.80 -1.23 4.60
C ALA A 156 -7.32 -2.68 4.66
N ALA A 157 -6.14 -2.98 4.11
CA ALA A 157 -5.52 -4.30 4.20
C ALA A 157 -3.99 -4.19 4.19
N ILE A 158 -3.32 -5.13 4.85
CA ILE A 158 -1.87 -5.22 4.96
C ILE A 158 -1.36 -6.62 4.62
N GLY A 159 -0.04 -6.76 4.47
CA GLY A 159 0.62 -8.06 4.35
C GLY A 159 0.08 -8.84 3.16
N ASP A 160 -0.32 -10.09 3.39
CA ASP A 160 -0.82 -10.98 2.35
C ASP A 160 -2.30 -10.77 1.96
N ASP A 161 -3.02 -9.95 2.71
CA ASP A 161 -4.44 -9.68 2.46
C ASP A 161 -4.67 -8.60 1.40
N VAL A 162 -3.60 -7.88 1.03
CA VAL A 162 -3.62 -6.87 -0.05
C VAL A 162 -3.95 -7.50 -1.41
N GLU A 163 -4.59 -6.72 -2.27
CA GLU A 163 -5.08 -7.17 -3.56
C GLU A 163 -3.97 -7.69 -4.47
N LEU A 164 -2.79 -7.07 -4.45
CA LEU A 164 -1.62 -7.54 -5.21
C LEU A 164 -1.25 -8.99 -4.86
N VAL A 165 -1.11 -9.31 -3.56
CA VAL A 165 -0.74 -10.66 -3.11
C VAL A 165 -1.86 -11.66 -3.38
N ARG A 166 -3.12 -11.22 -3.24
CA ARG A 166 -4.28 -12.05 -3.58
C ARG A 166 -4.28 -12.45 -5.05
N ARG A 167 -4.02 -11.52 -5.97
CA ARG A 167 -3.91 -11.82 -7.42
C ARG A 167 -2.72 -12.71 -7.73
N ILE A 168 -1.57 -12.51 -7.09
CA ILE A 168 -0.39 -13.39 -7.21
C ILE A 168 -0.74 -14.83 -6.83
N ARG A 169 -1.41 -15.02 -5.68
CA ARG A 169 -1.82 -16.34 -5.18
C ARG A 169 -2.81 -17.04 -6.10
N GLN A 170 -3.72 -16.28 -6.70
CA GLN A 170 -4.70 -16.79 -7.66
C GLN A 170 -4.09 -17.06 -9.05
N GLY A 171 -2.86 -16.63 -9.30
CA GLY A 171 -2.23 -16.72 -10.62
C GLY A 171 -2.74 -15.69 -11.63
N ASN A 172 -3.38 -14.63 -11.15
CA ASN A 172 -3.97 -13.55 -11.94
C ASN A 172 -3.06 -12.32 -12.04
N TRP A 173 -1.80 -12.42 -11.62
CA TRP A 173 -0.80 -11.36 -11.72
C TRP A 173 0.55 -11.94 -12.21
N PRO A 174 1.28 -11.23 -13.08
CA PRO A 174 0.94 -9.94 -13.69
C PRO A 174 -0.18 -10.06 -14.75
N PRO A 175 -1.08 -9.07 -14.86
CA PRO A 175 -2.05 -9.07 -15.94
C PRO A 175 -1.36 -8.87 -17.30
N PRO A 176 -1.97 -9.34 -18.41
CA PRO A 176 -1.39 -9.16 -19.74
C PRO A 176 -1.15 -7.68 -20.06
N GLY A 177 0.07 -7.35 -20.49
CA GLY A 177 0.45 -5.99 -20.84
C GLY A 177 0.92 -5.12 -19.67
N ALA A 178 0.89 -5.63 -18.43
CA ALA A 178 1.40 -4.89 -17.28
C ALA A 178 2.90 -4.58 -17.42
N PRO A 179 3.31 -3.33 -17.15
CA PRO A 179 4.72 -3.02 -16.99
C PRO A 179 5.27 -3.78 -15.78
N PRO A 180 6.58 -4.05 -15.74
CA PRO A 180 7.23 -4.53 -14.54
C PRO A 180 7.00 -3.54 -13.38
N LEU A 181 6.93 -4.06 -12.16
CA LEU A 181 7.00 -3.21 -10.96
C LEU A 181 8.30 -2.39 -11.00
N GLU A 182 8.17 -1.07 -11.02
CA GLU A 182 9.30 -0.15 -11.01
C GLU A 182 9.79 0.09 -9.58
N PRO A 183 11.12 0.10 -9.35
CA PRO A 183 11.69 0.52 -8.08
C PRO A 183 11.24 1.94 -7.69
N LEU A 184 11.00 2.17 -6.41
CA LEU A 184 10.64 3.50 -5.89
C LEU A 184 11.82 4.48 -5.83
N VAL A 185 13.04 3.94 -5.82
CA VAL A 185 14.28 4.70 -5.89
C VAL A 185 14.84 4.45 -7.29
N GLU A 186 14.92 5.50 -8.12
CA GLU A 186 15.79 5.48 -9.29
C GLU A 186 17.20 5.21 -8.75
N ASP A 187 17.86 4.13 -9.22
CA ASP A 187 19.26 3.87 -8.91
C ASP A 187 20.07 5.13 -9.30
N TYR A 188 20.29 6.05 -8.36
CA TYR A 188 21.35 7.02 -8.49
C TYR A 188 22.62 6.20 -8.38
N ASP A 189 23.24 5.97 -9.54
CA ASP A 189 24.54 5.33 -9.70
C ASP A 189 25.45 5.67 -8.52
N TYR A 190 25.79 4.65 -7.73
CA TYR A 190 27.03 4.70 -6.95
C TYR A 190 28.17 4.67 -7.98
N VAL A 191 28.62 5.85 -8.38
CA VAL A 191 29.90 6.06 -9.06
C VAL A 191 31.04 5.67 -8.13
#